data_AF-A0A024G1Y0-F1
#
_entry.id   AF-A0A024G1Y0-F1
#
_cell.length_a   1.000
_cell.length_b   1.000
_cell.length_c   1.000
_cell.angle_alpha   90.00
_cell.angle_beta   90.00
_cell.angle_gamma   90.00
#
_symmetry.space_group_name_H-M   'P 1'
#
loop_
_entity.id
_entity.type
_entity.pdbx_description
1 polymer ?
#
loop_
_entity_poly.entity_id
_entity_poly.type
_entity_poly.pdbx_seq_one_letter_code
_entity_poly.pdbx_strand_id
1 'polypeptide(L)'
;MFARCITKRVSTQFCRSRLVCTFSNSAGNVKEAPVYRKYRTAPAWIADIRKHAQKDLFLKRSKMNHLLQDVVNKEELRESLDIMKIYEEKRIDLMTNAAAEFIKKAIQLDECDLVIKAMEEKYRFMLFLEPKMLAKLNIKLINDDRIQDVYKVHQIAKEHYEVKENRRLNATLILAAVKEGDYDKALSFAKEAAENNKLSRVSCNLLLARLQESQSSEQFSQALELMKEAGISFNETTNKIIARL
;
A
#
# COMPACT_ATOMS: atom_id res chain seq x y z
N MET A 1 -0.42 62.78 -15.30
CA MET A 1 -1.49 62.27 -14.45
C MET A 1 -1.57 60.75 -14.63
N PHE A 2 -1.48 60.01 -13.51
CA PHE A 2 -1.76 58.57 -13.27
C PHE A 2 -1.24 57.51 -14.28
N ALA A 3 -0.26 56.65 -13.98
CA ALA A 3 0.00 55.68 -12.89
C ALA A 3 -0.24 54.22 -13.34
N ARG A 4 0.75 53.37 -13.02
CA ARG A 4 1.00 51.98 -13.40
C ARG A 4 -0.04 50.99 -12.83
N CYS A 5 -0.17 49.83 -13.46
CA CYS A 5 -0.42 48.57 -12.76
C CYS A 5 0.42 47.42 -13.34
N ILE A 6 1.53 47.13 -12.64
CA ILE A 6 2.30 45.89 -12.76
C ILE A 6 2.18 45.23 -11.38
N THR A 7 1.47 44.10 -11.29
CA THR A 7 1.34 43.31 -10.07
C THR A 7 2.55 42.38 -9.93
N LYS A 8 3.48 42.76 -9.05
CA LYS A 8 4.55 41.89 -8.54
C LYS A 8 4.08 41.15 -7.28
N ARG A 9 4.45 39.86 -7.21
CA ARG A 9 4.43 39.01 -6.01
C ARG A 9 5.14 39.68 -4.84
N VAL A 10 4.58 39.53 -3.64
CA VAL A 10 5.33 39.68 -2.39
C VAL A 10 4.97 38.52 -1.46
N SER A 11 5.99 37.74 -1.15
CA SER A 11 6.11 36.84 -0.02
C SER A 11 6.09 37.63 1.29
N THR A 12 5.33 37.18 2.29
CA THR A 12 5.48 37.70 3.66
C THR A 12 5.97 36.60 4.60
N GLN A 13 7.15 36.89 5.13
CA GLN A 13 7.91 36.19 6.14
C GLN A 13 7.22 36.16 7.49
N PHE A 14 7.48 35.06 8.18
CA PHE A 14 7.48 34.91 9.64
C PHE A 14 7.96 36.16 10.37
N CYS A 15 7.18 36.63 11.34
CA CYS A 15 7.67 37.51 12.39
C CYS A 15 7.18 36.98 13.76
N ARG A 16 8.14 36.59 14.60
CA ARG A 16 7.97 36.30 16.01
C ARG A 16 7.86 37.63 16.75
N SER A 17 6.84 37.82 17.59
CA SER A 17 6.93 38.74 18.72
C SER A 17 6.14 38.20 19.92
N ARG A 18 6.85 38.14 21.04
CA ARG A 18 6.31 37.95 22.39
C ARG A 18 5.33 39.08 22.69
N LEU A 19 4.14 38.73 23.15
CA LEU A 19 3.33 39.62 23.98
C LEU A 19 2.84 38.79 25.17
N VAL A 20 3.46 39.09 26.31
CA VAL A 20 2.97 38.77 27.64
C VAL A 20 1.72 39.62 27.84
N CYS A 21 0.57 38.98 27.97
CA CYS A 21 -0.64 39.61 28.46
C CYS A 21 -1.02 38.92 29.77
N THR A 22 -0.62 39.54 30.88
CA THR A 22 -1.26 39.36 32.17
C THR A 22 -2.63 40.01 32.10
N PHE A 23 -3.70 39.22 32.20
CA PHE A 23 -5.03 39.72 32.54
C PHE A 23 -5.59 38.96 33.74
N SER A 24 -6.09 39.77 34.65
CA SER A 24 -6.59 39.52 35.99
C SER A 24 -7.79 38.59 36.07
N ASN A 25 -7.83 37.85 37.17
CA ASN A 25 -8.97 37.05 37.65
C ASN A 25 -10.30 37.81 37.56
N SER A 26 -11.28 37.18 36.91
CA SER A 26 -12.69 37.32 37.25
C SER A 26 -13.30 35.93 37.35
N ALA A 27 -13.91 35.67 38.50
CA ALA A 27 -14.50 34.40 38.86
C ALA A 27 -15.81 34.15 38.09
N GLY A 28 -16.08 32.88 37.79
CA GLY A 28 -17.43 32.41 37.48
C GLY A 28 -17.58 31.79 36.11
N ASN A 29 -17.74 30.46 36.11
CA ASN A 29 -18.14 29.60 34.98
C ASN A 29 -17.12 29.44 33.85
N VAL A 30 -16.00 28.79 34.18
CA VAL A 30 -15.36 27.88 33.23
C VAL A 30 -16.40 26.78 32.94
N LYS A 31 -17.14 26.92 31.84
CA LYS A 31 -17.69 25.73 31.18
C LYS A 31 -16.47 24.90 30.86
N GLU A 32 -16.28 23.81 31.59
CA GLU A 32 -15.29 22.81 31.27
C GLU A 32 -15.44 22.51 29.77
N ALA A 33 -14.46 22.96 28.98
CA ALA A 33 -14.33 22.47 27.63
C ALA A 33 -14.20 20.94 27.77
N PRO A 34 -15.00 20.13 27.06
CA PRO A 34 -14.89 18.69 27.19
C PRO A 34 -13.57 18.25 26.56
N VAL A 35 -12.49 18.26 27.34
CA VAL A 35 -11.22 17.63 26.98
C VAL A 35 -11.36 16.16 27.33
N TYR A 36 -11.99 15.36 26.47
CA TYR A 36 -11.71 13.92 26.40
C TYR A 36 -12.10 13.40 25.01
N ARG A 37 -11.17 13.46 24.05
CA ARG A 37 -11.12 12.39 23.05
C ARG A 37 -10.79 11.14 23.85
N LYS A 38 -11.81 10.43 24.35
CA LYS A 38 -11.63 9.08 24.91
C LYS A 38 -11.03 8.29 23.76
N TYR A 39 -9.74 7.94 23.85
CA TYR A 39 -9.13 7.00 22.93
C TYR A 39 -9.99 5.74 23.00
N ARG A 40 -10.77 5.49 21.95
CA ARG A 40 -11.58 4.28 21.88
C ARG A 40 -10.62 3.16 21.46
N THR A 41 -10.75 2.01 22.10
CA THR A 41 -10.02 0.80 21.70
C THR A 41 -10.75 0.12 20.55
N ALA A 42 -10.07 -0.77 19.81
CA ALA A 42 -10.72 -1.58 18.77
C ALA A 42 -11.98 -2.31 19.27
N PRO A 43 -11.99 -2.99 20.45
CA PRO A 43 -13.22 -3.60 20.99
C PRO A 43 -14.36 -2.60 21.22
N ALA A 44 -14.04 -1.38 21.67
CA ALA A 44 -15.05 -0.33 21.86
C ALA A 44 -15.67 0.12 20.52
N TRP A 45 -14.86 0.19 19.45
CA TRP A 45 -15.37 0.46 18.11
C TRP A 45 -16.22 -0.69 17.56
N ILE A 46 -15.77 -1.94 17.70
CA ILE A 46 -16.50 -3.15 17.29
C ILE A 46 -17.88 -3.18 17.95
N ALA A 47 -17.96 -3.01 19.28
CA ALA A 47 -19.21 -2.99 20.03
C ALA A 47 -20.13 -1.83 19.59
N ASP A 48 -19.56 -0.64 19.38
CA ASP A 48 -20.31 0.53 18.92
C ASP A 48 -20.90 0.32 17.52
N ILE A 49 -20.12 -0.26 16.59
CA ILE A 49 -20.58 -0.54 15.22
C ILE A 49 -21.66 -1.62 15.24
N ARG A 50 -21.46 -2.74 15.94
CA ARG A 50 -22.49 -3.80 16.08
C ARG A 50 -23.79 -3.24 16.66
N LYS A 51 -23.71 -2.43 17.71
CA LYS A 51 -24.89 -1.79 18.33
C LYS A 51 -25.64 -0.87 17.36
N HIS A 52 -24.92 -0.07 16.58
CA HIS A 52 -25.55 0.79 15.58
C HIS A 52 -26.15 -0.04 14.45
N ALA A 53 -25.49 -1.12 14.06
CA ALA A 53 -25.97 -1.99 13.00
C ALA A 53 -27.26 -2.72 13.38
N GLN A 54 -27.35 -3.26 14.60
CA GLN A 54 -28.52 -3.95 15.15
C GLN A 54 -29.74 -3.04 15.32
N LYS A 55 -29.52 -1.75 15.56
CA LYS A 55 -30.58 -0.75 15.76
C LYS A 55 -30.95 -0.01 14.48
N ASP A 56 -30.43 -0.45 13.33
CA ASP A 56 -30.56 0.22 12.03
C ASP A 56 -30.22 1.72 12.07
N LEU A 57 -29.25 2.08 12.91
CA LEU A 57 -28.74 3.44 13.00
C LEU A 57 -27.71 3.69 11.91
N PHE A 58 -27.58 4.96 11.53
CA PHE A 58 -26.59 5.39 10.55
C PHE A 58 -25.16 5.04 10.98
N LEU A 59 -24.46 4.24 10.17
CA LEU A 59 -23.06 3.89 10.36
C LEU A 59 -22.15 4.86 9.61
N LYS A 60 -21.41 5.68 10.36
CA LYS A 60 -20.38 6.55 9.80
C LYS A 60 -19.23 5.72 9.23
N ARG A 61 -18.81 6.01 7.99
CA ARG A 61 -17.64 5.39 7.33
C ARG A 61 -16.34 5.58 8.12
N SER A 62 -16.20 6.74 8.80
CA SER A 62 -15.01 7.04 9.59
C SER A 62 -14.78 6.10 10.79
N LYS A 63 -15.83 5.44 11.32
CA LYS A 63 -15.68 4.50 12.43
C LYS A 63 -14.80 3.30 12.04
N MET A 64 -14.92 2.83 10.79
CA MET A 64 -14.11 1.71 10.31
C MET A 64 -12.62 2.08 10.24
N ASN A 65 -12.31 3.30 9.76
CA ASN A 65 -10.93 3.77 9.73
C ASN A 65 -10.32 3.91 11.13
N HIS A 66 -11.10 4.41 12.10
CA HIS A 66 -10.63 4.49 13.48
C HIS A 66 -10.45 3.09 14.09
N LEU A 67 -11.39 2.16 13.85
CA LEU A 67 -11.23 0.75 14.23
C LEU A 67 -9.90 0.19 13.71
N LEU A 68 -9.64 0.27 12.40
CA LEU A 68 -8.40 -0.25 11.81
C LEU A 68 -7.13 0.41 12.38
N GLN A 69 -7.17 1.69 12.70
CA GLN A 69 -6.04 2.39 13.33
C GLN A 69 -5.75 1.85 14.74
N ASP A 70 -6.82 1.56 15.49
CA ASP A 70 -6.77 1.15 16.89
C ASP A 70 -6.63 -0.38 17.09
N VAL A 71 -6.66 -1.19 16.04
CA VAL A 71 -6.36 -2.65 16.09
C VAL A 71 -4.91 -2.86 16.51
N VAL A 72 -4.70 -3.66 17.56
CA VAL A 72 -3.37 -3.97 18.13
C VAL A 72 -3.03 -5.46 18.12
N ASN A 73 -4.01 -6.35 17.95
CA ASN A 73 -3.77 -7.80 17.97
C ASN A 73 -4.51 -8.53 16.83
N LYS A 74 -4.19 -9.83 16.67
CA LYS A 74 -4.70 -10.69 15.61
C LYS A 74 -6.21 -10.90 15.69
N GLU A 75 -6.75 -11.04 16.89
CA GLU A 75 -8.18 -11.27 17.14
C GLU A 75 -8.99 -10.05 16.71
N GLU A 76 -8.58 -8.86 17.13
CA GLU A 76 -9.19 -7.59 16.75
C GLU A 76 -9.14 -7.36 15.23
N LEU A 77 -8.05 -7.77 14.57
CA LEU A 77 -7.96 -7.67 13.11
C LEU A 77 -8.98 -8.60 12.42
N ARG A 78 -9.14 -9.84 12.91
CA ARG A 78 -10.15 -10.78 12.40
C ARG A 78 -11.56 -10.25 12.63
N GLU A 79 -11.84 -9.75 13.83
CA GLU A 79 -13.14 -9.12 14.11
C GLU A 79 -13.37 -7.88 13.23
N SER A 80 -12.33 -7.12 12.91
CA SER A 80 -12.46 -5.97 12.00
C SER A 80 -12.92 -6.40 10.61
N LEU A 81 -12.51 -7.57 10.11
CA LEU A 81 -12.99 -8.12 8.84
C LEU A 81 -14.48 -8.47 8.90
N ASP A 82 -14.95 -9.06 10.00
CA ASP A 82 -16.38 -9.32 10.22
C ASP A 82 -17.18 -8.02 10.30
N ILE A 83 -16.61 -6.98 10.92
CA ILE A 83 -17.23 -5.64 10.92
C ILE A 83 -17.32 -5.06 9.51
N MET A 84 -16.33 -5.29 8.63
CA MET A 84 -16.43 -4.84 7.25
C MET A 84 -17.59 -5.50 6.50
N LYS A 85 -17.92 -6.77 6.78
CA LYS A 85 -19.12 -7.42 6.19
C LYS A 85 -20.41 -6.66 6.51
N ILE A 86 -20.54 -6.17 7.75
CA ILE A 86 -21.71 -5.38 8.17
C ILE A 86 -21.86 -4.11 7.30
N TYR A 87 -20.73 -3.46 6.97
CA TYR A 87 -20.75 -2.30 6.07
C TYR A 87 -21.19 -2.70 4.66
N GLU A 88 -20.74 -3.84 4.15
CA GLU A 88 -21.13 -4.36 2.84
C GLU A 88 -22.63 -4.72 2.79
N GLU A 89 -23.14 -5.43 3.80
CA GLU A 89 -24.55 -5.79 3.95
C GLU A 89 -25.46 -4.56 3.99
N LYS A 90 -25.02 -3.49 4.66
CA LYS A 90 -25.71 -2.20 4.71
C LYS A 90 -25.45 -1.32 3.49
N ARG A 91 -24.71 -1.80 2.49
CA ARG A 91 -24.35 -1.09 1.26
C ARG A 91 -23.65 0.26 1.52
N ILE A 92 -22.81 0.30 2.57
CA ILE A 92 -22.03 1.48 2.93
C ILE A 92 -20.59 1.24 2.46
N ASP A 93 -20.21 1.92 1.38
CA ASP A 93 -18.82 1.88 0.92
C ASP A 93 -17.88 2.42 2.00
N LEU A 94 -16.81 1.68 2.28
CA LEU A 94 -15.76 2.12 3.17
C LEU A 94 -14.96 3.27 2.56
N MET A 95 -14.16 3.93 3.40
CA MET A 95 -13.21 4.92 2.92
C MET A 95 -12.17 4.26 2.02
N THR A 96 -11.69 4.96 1.00
CA THR A 96 -10.74 4.44 0.02
C THR A 96 -9.44 3.91 0.64
N ASN A 97 -9.04 4.44 1.79
CA ASN A 97 -7.84 4.00 2.50
C ASN A 97 -8.04 2.76 3.40
N ALA A 98 -9.26 2.22 3.52
CA ALA A 98 -9.55 1.10 4.40
C ALA A 98 -8.75 -0.16 4.03
N ALA A 99 -8.69 -0.51 2.74
CA ALA A 99 -7.87 -1.64 2.25
C ALA A 99 -6.39 -1.46 2.62
N ALA A 100 -5.87 -0.24 2.46
CA ALA A 100 -4.47 0.05 2.74
C ALA A 100 -4.12 -0.09 4.22
N GLU A 101 -4.97 0.42 5.13
CA GLU A 101 -4.77 0.26 6.58
C GLU A 101 -4.96 -1.19 7.03
N PHE A 102 -5.94 -1.91 6.46
CA PHE A 102 -6.15 -3.32 6.76
C PHE A 102 -4.94 -4.18 6.38
N ILE A 103 -4.44 -4.05 5.14
CA ILE A 103 -3.25 -4.78 4.68
C ILE A 103 -2.02 -4.41 5.50
N LYS A 104 -1.86 -3.13 5.84
CA LYS A 104 -0.75 -2.67 6.70
C LYS A 104 -0.81 -3.33 8.08
N LYS A 105 -1.99 -3.40 8.71
CA LYS A 105 -2.17 -4.06 10.01
C LYS A 105 -1.96 -5.57 9.91
N ALA A 106 -2.45 -6.21 8.85
CA ALA A 106 -2.23 -7.62 8.59
C ALA A 106 -0.73 -7.95 8.44
N ILE A 107 0.04 -7.13 7.72
CA ILE A 107 1.50 -7.29 7.62
C ILE A 107 2.17 -7.09 8.98
N GLN A 108 1.77 -6.07 9.74
CA GLN A 108 2.34 -5.78 11.06
C GLN A 108 2.09 -6.89 12.08
N LEU A 109 0.93 -7.53 12.00
CA LEU A 109 0.50 -8.59 12.90
C LEU A 109 0.79 -9.99 12.36
N ASP A 110 1.46 -10.12 11.20
CA ASP A 110 1.75 -11.42 10.58
C ASP A 110 0.49 -12.27 10.35
N GLU A 111 -0.53 -11.65 9.76
CA GLU A 111 -1.84 -12.23 9.40
C GLU A 111 -2.12 -12.03 7.91
N CYS A 112 -1.13 -12.27 7.05
CA CYS A 112 -1.29 -12.13 5.60
C CYS A 112 -2.37 -13.06 5.03
N ASP A 113 -2.60 -14.22 5.66
CA ASP A 113 -3.69 -15.15 5.31
C ASP A 113 -5.07 -14.49 5.35
N LEU A 114 -5.26 -13.55 6.28
CA LEU A 114 -6.52 -12.83 6.38
C LEU A 114 -6.75 -11.90 5.19
N VAL A 115 -5.69 -11.32 4.64
CA VAL A 115 -5.74 -10.52 3.41
C VAL A 115 -6.05 -11.41 2.21
N ILE A 116 -5.35 -12.55 2.09
CA ILE A 116 -5.58 -13.52 1.01
C ILE A 116 -7.03 -13.99 1.04
N LYS A 117 -7.53 -14.40 2.21
CA LYS A 117 -8.92 -14.80 2.41
C LYS A 117 -9.91 -13.70 2.00
N ALA A 118 -9.66 -12.45 2.40
CA ALA A 118 -10.52 -11.34 2.02
C ALA A 118 -10.50 -11.06 0.50
N MET A 119 -9.38 -11.33 -0.18
CA MET A 119 -9.29 -11.25 -1.63
C MET A 119 -10.04 -12.42 -2.31
N GLU A 120 -9.90 -13.64 -1.81
CA GLU A 120 -10.59 -14.83 -2.34
C GLU A 120 -12.12 -14.77 -2.18
N GLU A 121 -12.58 -14.29 -1.01
CA GLU A 121 -14.00 -14.05 -0.72
C GLU A 121 -14.54 -12.80 -1.42
N LYS A 122 -13.72 -12.10 -2.22
CA LYS A 122 -14.10 -10.95 -3.06
C LYS A 122 -14.73 -9.80 -2.27
N TYR A 123 -14.22 -9.50 -1.08
CA TYR A 123 -14.73 -8.39 -0.28
C TYR A 123 -14.66 -7.09 -1.08
N ARG A 124 -15.71 -6.30 -1.00
CA ARG A 124 -15.88 -5.07 -1.78
C ARG A 124 -14.86 -4.00 -1.40
N PHE A 125 -14.43 -3.95 -0.13
CA PHE A 125 -13.44 -2.95 0.28
C PHE A 125 -12.08 -3.11 -0.42
N MET A 126 -11.77 -4.30 -0.93
CA MET A 126 -10.56 -4.56 -1.71
C MET A 126 -10.61 -3.93 -3.11
N LEU A 127 -11.75 -3.40 -3.57
CA LEU A 127 -11.80 -2.57 -4.80
C LEU A 127 -10.93 -1.30 -4.69
N PHE A 128 -10.59 -0.88 -3.47
CA PHE A 128 -9.67 0.24 -3.24
C PHE A 128 -8.21 -0.20 -3.06
N LEU A 129 -7.88 -1.46 -3.44
CA LEU A 129 -6.53 -1.98 -3.36
C LEU A 129 -5.60 -1.24 -4.31
N GLU A 130 -4.61 -0.54 -3.74
CA GLU A 130 -3.59 0.13 -4.52
C GLU A 130 -2.42 -0.81 -4.87
N PRO A 131 -1.81 -0.65 -6.07
CA PRO A 131 -0.64 -1.45 -6.46
C PRO A 131 0.54 -1.36 -5.48
N LYS A 132 0.68 -0.21 -4.80
CA LYS A 132 1.71 0.01 -3.78
C LYS A 132 1.51 -0.88 -2.56
N MET A 133 0.26 -1.14 -2.18
CA MET A 133 -0.07 -2.00 -1.04
C MET A 133 0.07 -3.46 -1.40
N LEU A 134 -0.37 -3.85 -2.60
CA LEU A 134 -0.13 -5.19 -3.14
C LEU A 134 1.37 -5.50 -3.20
N ALA A 135 2.20 -4.58 -3.70
CA ALA A 135 3.65 -4.79 -3.72
C ALA A 135 4.26 -4.96 -2.32
N LYS A 136 3.71 -4.32 -1.28
CA LYS A 136 4.16 -4.54 0.11
C LYS A 136 3.77 -5.92 0.62
N LEU A 137 2.55 -6.36 0.33
CA LEU A 137 2.08 -7.71 0.65
C LEU A 137 2.97 -8.76 -0.04
N ASN A 138 3.24 -8.59 -1.34
CA ASN A 138 4.12 -9.48 -2.10
C ASN A 138 5.51 -9.57 -1.47
N ILE A 139 6.12 -8.45 -1.08
CA ILE A 139 7.44 -8.47 -0.42
C ILE A 139 7.39 -9.26 0.89
N LYS A 140 6.34 -9.10 1.70
CA LYS A 140 6.18 -9.86 2.94
C LYS A 140 6.06 -11.37 2.65
N LEU A 141 5.18 -11.76 1.71
CA LEU A 141 5.02 -13.15 1.28
C LEU A 141 6.33 -13.75 0.73
N ILE A 142 7.09 -12.99 -0.06
CA ILE A 142 8.41 -13.41 -0.57
C ILE A 142 9.40 -13.63 0.58
N ASN A 143 9.38 -12.79 1.61
CA ASN A 143 10.26 -12.95 2.77
C ASN A 143 9.89 -14.14 3.64
N ASP A 144 8.61 -14.52 3.64
CA ASP A 144 8.09 -15.69 4.36
C ASP A 144 8.16 -16.98 3.51
N ASP A 145 8.84 -16.95 2.34
CA ASP A 145 8.94 -18.03 1.34
C ASP A 145 7.59 -18.55 0.83
N ARG A 146 6.57 -17.70 0.87
CA ARG A 146 5.21 -17.98 0.36
C ARG A 146 5.05 -17.53 -1.09
N ILE A 147 5.90 -18.04 -1.98
CA ILE A 147 5.98 -17.57 -3.37
C ILE A 147 4.69 -17.84 -4.16
N GLN A 148 4.04 -18.98 -3.97
CA GLN A 148 2.77 -19.29 -4.65
C GLN A 148 1.66 -18.31 -4.30
N ASP A 149 1.63 -17.83 -3.06
CA ASP A 149 0.65 -16.83 -2.64
C ASP A 149 0.85 -15.49 -3.34
N VAL A 150 2.09 -15.14 -3.70
CA VAL A 150 2.39 -13.91 -4.47
C VAL A 150 1.68 -13.94 -5.83
N TYR A 151 1.77 -15.07 -6.54
CA TYR A 151 1.12 -15.22 -7.84
C TYR A 151 -0.40 -15.24 -7.71
N LYS A 152 -0.90 -15.95 -6.70
CA LYS A 152 -2.33 -16.02 -6.39
C LYS A 152 -2.93 -14.65 -6.10
N VAL A 153 -2.33 -13.87 -5.18
CA VAL A 153 -2.85 -12.52 -4.87
C VAL A 153 -2.71 -11.57 -6.04
N HIS A 154 -1.66 -11.72 -6.86
CA HIS A 154 -1.51 -10.91 -8.06
C HIS A 154 -2.61 -11.21 -9.10
N GLN A 155 -2.91 -12.48 -9.34
CA GLN A 155 -3.97 -12.89 -10.25
C GLN A 155 -5.33 -12.38 -9.78
N ILE A 156 -5.69 -12.58 -8.51
CA ILE A 156 -6.94 -12.08 -7.93
C ILE A 156 -7.01 -10.55 -8.06
N ALA A 157 -5.92 -9.84 -7.76
CA ALA A 157 -5.85 -8.39 -7.88
C ALA A 157 -6.07 -7.89 -9.32
N LYS A 158 -5.53 -8.59 -10.32
CA LYS A 158 -5.69 -8.25 -11.74
C LYS A 158 -7.11 -8.55 -12.23
N GLU A 159 -7.65 -9.72 -11.92
CA GLU A 159 -8.93 -10.20 -12.47
C GLU A 159 -10.18 -9.65 -11.74
N HIS A 160 -10.10 -9.41 -10.43
CA HIS A 160 -11.28 -9.05 -9.62
C HIS A 160 -11.27 -7.61 -9.12
N TYR A 161 -10.08 -7.03 -8.97
CA TYR A 161 -9.93 -5.69 -8.41
C TYR A 161 -9.32 -4.70 -9.41
N GLU A 162 -9.02 -5.14 -10.63
CA GLU A 162 -8.48 -4.31 -11.73
C GLU A 162 -7.25 -3.47 -11.30
N VAL A 163 -6.41 -4.04 -10.42
CA VAL A 163 -5.25 -3.33 -9.87
C VAL A 163 -4.26 -3.04 -11.00
N LYS A 164 -4.03 -1.75 -11.26
CA LYS A 164 -3.14 -1.30 -12.34
C LYS A 164 -1.69 -1.73 -12.11
N GLU A 165 -1.09 -2.31 -13.14
CA GLU A 165 0.33 -2.66 -13.09
C GLU A 165 1.23 -1.43 -12.98
N ASN A 166 2.34 -1.60 -12.27
CA ASN A 166 3.38 -0.59 -12.17
C ASN A 166 4.76 -1.22 -11.98
N ARG A 167 5.80 -0.38 -12.08
CA ARG A 167 7.19 -0.82 -11.96
C ARG A 167 7.51 -1.60 -10.69
N ARG A 168 6.87 -1.22 -9.58
CA ARG A 168 7.14 -1.83 -8.27
C ARG A 168 6.48 -3.21 -8.16
N LEU A 169 5.24 -3.33 -8.66
CA LEU A 169 4.52 -4.60 -8.66
C LEU A 169 5.23 -5.63 -9.56
N ASN A 170 5.60 -5.23 -10.79
CA ASN A 170 6.30 -6.11 -11.71
C ASN A 170 7.68 -6.52 -11.18
N ALA A 171 8.39 -5.60 -10.49
CA ALA A 171 9.62 -5.96 -9.79
C ALA A 171 9.42 -7.02 -8.69
N THR A 172 8.28 -7.05 -7.99
CA THR A 172 8.00 -8.10 -7.00
C THR A 172 7.71 -9.45 -7.66
N LEU A 173 7.08 -9.49 -8.83
CA LEU A 173 6.84 -10.73 -9.57
C LEU A 173 8.13 -11.34 -10.12
N ILE A 174 8.99 -10.49 -10.71
CA ILE A 174 10.33 -10.90 -11.15
C ILE A 174 11.15 -11.43 -9.98
N LEU A 175 11.14 -10.72 -8.84
CA LEU A 175 11.83 -11.18 -7.62
C LEU A 175 11.31 -12.52 -7.12
N ALA A 176 9.99 -12.72 -7.12
CA ALA A 176 9.36 -13.97 -6.72
C ALA A 176 9.81 -15.14 -7.60
N ALA A 177 9.79 -14.96 -8.93
CA ALA A 177 10.20 -16.01 -9.89
C ALA A 177 11.70 -16.32 -9.79
N VAL A 178 12.53 -15.28 -9.62
CA VAL A 178 13.96 -15.43 -9.38
C VAL A 178 14.24 -16.19 -8.08
N LYS A 179 13.47 -15.95 -7.01
CA LYS A 179 13.59 -16.70 -5.75
C LYS A 179 13.18 -18.17 -5.90
N GLU A 180 12.16 -18.44 -6.72
CA GLU A 180 11.71 -19.80 -7.04
C GLU A 180 12.75 -20.57 -7.89
N GLY A 181 13.68 -19.86 -8.54
CA GLY A 181 14.61 -20.43 -9.52
C GLY A 181 13.99 -20.63 -10.91
N ASP A 182 12.77 -20.13 -11.12
CA ASP A 182 12.05 -20.20 -12.39
C ASP A 182 12.39 -18.99 -13.26
N TYR A 183 13.50 -19.08 -13.98
CA TYR A 183 14.01 -18.00 -14.82
C TYR A 183 13.16 -17.73 -16.06
N ASP A 184 12.47 -18.75 -16.59
CA ASP A 184 11.56 -18.58 -17.72
C ASP A 184 10.35 -17.73 -17.31
N LYS A 185 9.78 -18.01 -16.14
CA LYS A 185 8.71 -17.18 -15.57
C LYS A 185 9.19 -15.76 -15.26
N ALA A 186 10.42 -15.63 -14.75
CA ALA A 186 11.01 -14.31 -14.49
C ALA A 186 11.17 -13.48 -15.78
N LEU A 187 11.62 -14.10 -16.87
CA LEU A 187 11.72 -13.47 -18.19
C LEU A 187 10.35 -13.12 -18.76
N SER A 188 9.35 -13.99 -18.59
CA SER A 188 7.97 -13.71 -19.00
C SER A 188 7.43 -12.44 -18.33
N PHE A 189 7.60 -12.30 -17.01
CA PHE A 189 7.21 -11.07 -16.31
C PHE A 189 8.04 -9.85 -16.72
N ALA A 190 9.33 -10.04 -17.01
CA ALA A 190 10.18 -8.96 -17.50
C ALA A 190 9.75 -8.47 -18.88
N LYS A 191 9.33 -9.38 -19.77
CA LYS A 191 8.82 -9.07 -21.11
C LYS A 191 7.50 -8.31 -21.05
N GLU A 192 6.51 -8.80 -20.29
CA GLU A 192 5.23 -8.09 -20.10
C GLU A 192 5.47 -6.69 -19.50
N ALA A 193 6.43 -6.56 -18.57
CA ALA A 193 6.79 -5.27 -18.01
C ALA A 193 7.51 -4.35 -19.02
N ALA A 194 8.33 -4.90 -19.93
CA ALA A 194 9.02 -4.15 -20.97
C ALA A 194 8.03 -3.57 -21.99
N GLU A 195 7.13 -4.40 -22.51
CA GLU A 195 6.07 -4.02 -23.44
C GLU A 195 5.20 -2.86 -22.90
N ASN A 196 4.93 -2.89 -21.58
CA ASN A 196 4.14 -1.86 -20.91
C ASN A 196 4.95 -0.67 -20.36
N ASN A 197 6.25 -0.57 -20.66
CA ASN A 197 7.16 0.45 -20.12
C ASN A 197 7.18 0.52 -18.57
N LYS A 198 6.88 -0.60 -17.92
CA LYS A 198 6.87 -0.80 -16.47
C LYS A 198 8.03 -1.67 -16.00
N LEU A 199 9.03 -1.94 -16.83
CA LEU A 199 10.24 -2.61 -16.39
C LEU A 199 11.12 -1.67 -15.55
N SER A 200 11.75 -2.21 -14.50
CA SER A 200 12.62 -1.45 -13.61
C SER A 200 14.07 -1.87 -13.76
N ARG A 201 15.01 -0.92 -13.75
CA ARG A 201 16.44 -1.24 -13.83
C ARG A 201 16.90 -2.16 -12.69
N VAL A 202 16.38 -1.94 -11.48
CA VAL A 202 16.75 -2.72 -10.30
C VAL A 202 16.35 -4.18 -10.45
N SER A 203 15.13 -4.45 -10.94
CA SER A 203 14.67 -5.83 -11.18
C SER A 203 15.46 -6.51 -12.31
N CYS A 204 15.88 -5.77 -13.33
CA CYS A 204 16.73 -6.32 -14.39
C CYS A 204 18.13 -6.67 -13.88
N ASN A 205 18.74 -5.79 -13.08
CA ASN A 205 20.05 -6.06 -12.50
C ASN A 205 20.01 -7.30 -11.60
N LEU A 206 18.93 -7.48 -10.83
CA LEU A 206 18.72 -8.69 -10.05
C LEU A 206 18.61 -9.95 -10.94
N LEU A 207 17.78 -9.89 -11.98
CA LEU A 207 17.60 -11.01 -12.92
C LEU A 207 18.91 -11.38 -13.60
N LEU A 208 19.64 -10.41 -14.15
CA LEU A 208 20.92 -10.62 -14.82
C LEU A 208 21.98 -11.23 -13.88
N ALA A 209 22.08 -10.73 -12.64
CA ALA A 209 23.03 -11.29 -11.67
C ALA A 209 22.73 -12.78 -11.40
N ARG A 210 21.45 -13.15 -11.29
CA ARG A 210 21.04 -14.54 -11.04
C ARG A 210 21.20 -15.43 -12.26
N LEU A 211 20.89 -14.93 -13.45
CA LEU A 211 21.11 -15.63 -14.71
C LEU A 211 22.60 -15.93 -14.94
N GLN A 212 23.47 -14.97 -14.60
CA GLN A 212 24.92 -15.17 -14.63
C GLN A 212 25.38 -16.25 -13.65
N GLU A 213 24.90 -16.21 -12.40
CA GLU A 213 25.20 -17.25 -11.39
C GLU A 213 24.74 -18.64 -11.86
N SER A 214 23.61 -18.73 -12.55
CA SER A 214 23.06 -19.98 -13.10
C SER A 214 23.71 -20.46 -14.41
N GLN A 215 24.64 -19.68 -14.99
CA GLN A 215 25.30 -19.96 -16.28
C GLN A 215 24.35 -20.08 -17.50
N SER A 216 23.12 -19.55 -17.40
CA SER A 216 22.15 -19.54 -18.50
C SER A 216 22.43 -18.39 -19.49
N SER A 217 23.42 -18.57 -20.37
CA SER A 217 23.88 -17.55 -21.32
C SER A 217 22.81 -17.05 -22.30
N GLU A 218 21.91 -17.94 -22.74
CA GLU A 218 20.81 -17.60 -23.65
C GLU A 218 19.80 -16.66 -22.96
N GLN A 219 19.29 -17.07 -21.79
CA GLN A 219 18.37 -16.27 -20.98
C GLN A 219 18.99 -14.94 -20.55
N PHE A 220 20.29 -14.93 -20.25
CA PHE A 220 21.04 -13.70 -19.95
C PHE A 220 21.01 -12.71 -21.12
N SER A 221 21.22 -13.21 -22.34
CA SER A 221 21.19 -12.38 -23.56
C SER A 221 19.78 -11.82 -23.80
N GLN A 222 18.75 -12.65 -23.63
CA GLN A 222 17.35 -12.21 -23.73
C GLN A 222 17.02 -11.11 -22.71
N ALA A 223 17.46 -11.24 -21.46
CA ALA A 223 17.25 -10.21 -20.44
C ALA A 223 17.91 -8.86 -20.81
N LEU A 224 19.09 -8.88 -21.45
CA LEU A 224 19.75 -7.66 -21.94
C LEU A 224 19.00 -7.01 -23.11
N GLU A 225 18.43 -7.81 -24.01
CA GLU A 225 17.62 -7.32 -25.12
C GLU A 225 16.36 -6.62 -24.60
N LEU A 226 15.65 -7.24 -23.65
CA LEU A 226 14.47 -6.65 -22.99
C LEU A 226 14.79 -5.30 -22.32
N MET A 227 15.98 -5.16 -21.72
CA MET A 227 16.41 -3.87 -21.16
C MET A 227 16.58 -2.80 -22.24
N LYS A 228 17.16 -3.16 -23.41
CA LYS A 228 17.36 -2.24 -24.53
C LYS A 228 16.03 -1.82 -25.14
N GLU A 229 15.12 -2.77 -25.37
CA GLU A 229 13.77 -2.53 -25.89
C GLU A 229 12.97 -1.61 -24.97
N ALA A 230 13.05 -1.82 -23.65
CA ALA A 230 12.41 -0.97 -22.65
C ALA A 230 13.10 0.41 -22.46
N GLY A 231 14.16 0.72 -23.21
CA GLY A 231 14.91 1.96 -23.12
C GLY A 231 15.67 2.15 -21.78
N ILE A 232 16.01 1.06 -21.10
CA ILE A 232 16.69 1.09 -19.80
C ILE A 232 18.20 1.19 -20.02
N SER A 233 18.77 2.36 -19.72
CA SER A 233 20.22 2.56 -19.76
C SER A 233 20.95 1.68 -18.74
N PHE A 234 22.07 1.11 -19.19
CA PHE A 234 22.98 0.33 -18.34
C PHE A 234 23.65 1.28 -17.32
N ASN A 235 23.70 0.84 -16.07
CA ASN A 235 24.43 1.54 -15.01
C ASN A 235 25.71 0.79 -14.66
N GLU A 236 26.47 1.33 -13.70
CA GLU A 236 27.69 0.68 -13.20
C GLU A 236 27.44 -0.76 -12.74
N THR A 237 26.29 -1.05 -12.13
CA THR A 237 25.93 -2.40 -11.70
C THR A 237 25.75 -3.33 -12.89
N THR A 238 25.00 -2.91 -13.91
CA THR A 238 24.79 -3.70 -15.14
C THR A 238 26.13 -3.96 -15.83
N ASN A 239 26.98 -2.94 -15.94
CA ASN A 239 28.31 -3.09 -16.57
C ASN A 239 29.21 -4.05 -15.78
N LYS A 240 29.17 -4.02 -14.44
CA LYS A 240 29.91 -4.97 -13.59
C LYS A 240 29.44 -6.42 -13.75
N ILE A 241 28.14 -6.63 -13.97
CA ILE A 241 27.57 -7.97 -14.23
C ILE A 241 28.04 -8.46 -15.60
N ILE A 242 27.92 -7.62 -16.63
CA ILE A 242 28.36 -7.96 -18.00
C ILE A 242 29.87 -8.25 -18.05
N ALA A 243 30.70 -7.47 -17.36
CA ALA A 243 32.15 -7.64 -17.35
C ALA A 243 32.67 -8.91 -16.64
N ARG A 244 31.78 -9.68 -16.01
CA ARG A 244 32.09 -10.95 -15.33
C ARG A 244 31.72 -12.19 -16.16
N LEU A 245 31.21 -11.99 -17.39
CA LEU A 245 31.06 -13.04 -18.41
C LEU A 245 32.40 -13.32 -19.08
#